data_AF-A0AA41Z8X5-F1
#
_entry.id   AF-A0AA41Z8X5-F1
#
_cell.length_a   1.000
_cell.length_b   1.000
_cell.length_c   1.000
_cell.angle_alpha   90.00
_cell.angle_beta   90.00
_cell.angle_gamma   90.00
#
_symmetry.space_group_name_H-M   'P 1'
#
loop_
_entity.id
_entity.type
_entity.pdbx_description
1 polymer ?
#
loop_
_entity_poly.entity_id
_entity_poly.type
_entity_poly.pdbx_seq_one_letter_code
_entity_poly.pdbx_strand_id
1 'polypeptide(L)'
;MLTRISRWVGSEAQQGSRARHILLGISCVTLAALCLIFGLVTLQARRNVGRDVTLAASNLASAVAHDVDRNFELLDLSLKALMSSWNDNEIRALSPSLRQRVMFDNSASAADIGMMLVLDRDGIVRASSKEPNPHPDCFADRDYFKVHTTGNDVGLFVSKP
;
A
#
# COMPACT_ATOMS: atom_id res chain seq x y z
N MET A 1 -48.95 -45.65 -61.91
CA MET A 1 -47.71 -44.85 -61.86
C MET A 1 -47.82 -43.59 -60.97
N LEU A 2 -49.03 -43.04 -60.74
CA LEU A 2 -49.24 -41.80 -59.95
C LEU A 2 -49.19 -41.95 -58.41
N THR A 3 -49.30 -43.16 -57.87
CA THR A 3 -49.27 -43.41 -56.41
C THR A 3 -47.86 -43.46 -55.80
N ARG A 4 -46.81 -43.51 -56.64
CA ARG A 4 -45.42 -43.54 -56.18
C ARG A 4 -44.84 -42.15 -55.92
N ILE A 5 -45.39 -41.12 -56.57
CA ILE A 5 -44.91 -39.72 -56.49
C ILE A 5 -45.45 -39.02 -55.23
N SER A 6 -46.69 -39.28 -54.81
CA SER A 6 -47.27 -38.67 -53.59
C SER A 6 -46.64 -39.17 -52.29
N ARG A 7 -46.15 -40.42 -52.26
CA ARG A 7 -45.39 -40.97 -51.12
C ARG A 7 -44.00 -40.33 -50.94
N TRP A 8 -43.40 -39.85 -52.03
CA TRP A 8 -42.07 -39.23 -52.01
C TRP A 8 -42.12 -37.78 -51.48
N VAL A 9 -43.14 -37.02 -51.87
CA VAL A 9 -43.35 -35.63 -51.41
C VAL A 9 -43.72 -35.56 -49.91
N GLY A 10 -44.47 -36.55 -49.40
CA GLY A 10 -44.85 -36.60 -47.98
C GLY A 10 -43.67 -36.89 -47.03
N SER A 11 -42.70 -37.70 -47.45
CA SER A 11 -41.53 -38.03 -46.62
C SER A 11 -40.56 -36.86 -46.48
N GLU A 12 -40.35 -36.05 -47.52
CA GLU A 12 -39.45 -34.88 -47.45
C GLU A 12 -40.02 -33.77 -46.55
N ALA A 13 -41.33 -33.51 -46.64
CA ALA A 13 -42.01 -32.54 -45.78
C ALA A 13 -42.00 -32.97 -44.29
N GLN A 14 -42.15 -34.27 -44.03
CA GLN A 14 -42.14 -34.83 -42.67
C GLN A 14 -40.72 -34.92 -42.09
N GLN A 15 -39.70 -35.12 -42.94
CA GLN A 15 -38.29 -35.16 -42.56
C GLN A 15 -37.74 -33.78 -42.20
N GLY A 16 -38.14 -32.72 -42.92
CA GLY A 16 -37.81 -31.34 -42.58
C GLY A 16 -38.41 -30.86 -41.25
N SER A 17 -39.64 -31.27 -40.93
CA SER A 17 -40.29 -30.91 -39.66
C SER A 17 -39.64 -31.60 -38.45
N ARG A 18 -39.34 -32.91 -38.55
CA ARG A 18 -38.64 -33.65 -37.48
C ARG A 18 -37.21 -33.15 -37.24
N ALA A 19 -36.46 -32.87 -38.30
CA ALA A 19 -35.13 -32.28 -38.19
C ALA A 19 -35.17 -30.90 -37.52
N ARG A 20 -36.18 -30.07 -37.84
CA ARG A 20 -36.39 -28.77 -37.20
C ARG A 20 -36.68 -28.89 -35.70
N HIS A 21 -37.53 -29.83 -35.29
CA HIS A 21 -37.81 -30.06 -33.86
C HIS A 21 -36.59 -30.58 -33.09
N ILE A 22 -35.75 -31.43 -33.70
CA ILE A 22 -34.50 -31.92 -33.09
C ILE A 22 -33.48 -30.78 -32.95
N LEU A 23 -33.30 -29.95 -33.99
CA LEU A 23 -32.41 -28.79 -33.94
C LEU A 23 -32.85 -27.79 -32.86
N LEU A 24 -34.14 -27.49 -32.77
CA LEU A 24 -34.70 -26.63 -31.72
C LEU A 24 -34.49 -27.22 -30.32
N GLY A 25 -34.64 -28.54 -30.17
CA GLY A 25 -34.36 -29.24 -28.92
C GLY A 25 -32.89 -29.12 -28.50
N ILE A 26 -31.96 -29.37 -29.43
CA ILE A 26 -30.51 -29.25 -29.16
C ILE A 26 -30.15 -27.80 -28.78
N SER A 27 -30.64 -26.82 -29.53
CA SER A 27 -30.41 -25.40 -29.22
C SER A 27 -30.98 -24.99 -27.86
N CYS A 28 -32.12 -25.55 -27.46
CA CYS A 28 -32.71 -25.29 -26.14
C CYS A 28 -31.85 -25.90 -25.02
N VAL A 29 -31.36 -27.13 -25.21
CA VAL A 29 -30.49 -27.81 -24.24
C VAL A 29 -29.16 -27.09 -24.09
N THR A 30 -28.54 -26.64 -25.19
CA THR A 30 -27.27 -25.91 -25.12
C THR A 30 -27.44 -24.56 -24.43
N LEU A 31 -28.53 -23.84 -24.69
CA LEU A 31 -28.84 -22.59 -24.01
C LEU A 31 -29.06 -22.80 -22.50
N ALA A 32 -29.82 -23.84 -22.12
CA ALA A 32 -30.05 -24.19 -20.73
C ALA A 32 -28.74 -24.56 -20.01
N ALA A 33 -27.85 -25.31 -20.67
CA ALA A 33 -26.54 -25.66 -20.13
C ALA A 33 -25.66 -24.42 -19.93
N LEU A 34 -25.64 -23.49 -20.89
CA LEU A 34 -24.94 -22.21 -20.74
C LEU A 34 -25.49 -21.41 -19.57
N CYS A 35 -26.81 -21.24 -19.47
CA CYS A 35 -27.44 -20.54 -18.35
C CYS A 35 -27.08 -21.16 -17.00
N LEU A 36 -27.06 -22.49 -16.90
CA LEU A 36 -26.66 -23.21 -15.69
C LEU A 36 -25.20 -22.94 -15.34
N ILE A 37 -24.28 -23.03 -16.30
CA ILE A 37 -22.86 -22.75 -16.10
C ILE A 37 -22.65 -21.30 -15.64
N PHE A 38 -23.26 -20.33 -16.31
CA PHE A 38 -23.17 -18.91 -15.92
C PHE A 38 -23.74 -18.67 -14.50
N GLY A 39 -24.85 -19.32 -14.15
CA GLY A 39 -25.43 -19.26 -12.81
C GLY A 39 -24.49 -19.81 -11.74
N LEU A 40 -23.89 -20.98 -11.97
CA LEU A 40 -22.93 -21.60 -11.06
C LEU A 40 -21.67 -20.75 -10.87
N VAL A 41 -21.09 -20.25 -11.97
CA VAL A 41 -19.91 -19.38 -11.95
C VAL A 41 -20.19 -18.10 -11.14
N THR A 42 -21.35 -17.48 -11.35
CA THR A 42 -21.74 -16.25 -10.62
C THR A 42 -21.95 -16.51 -9.12
N LEU A 43 -22.55 -17.64 -8.76
CA LEU A 43 -22.73 -18.04 -7.36
C LEU A 43 -21.38 -18.32 -6.67
N GLN A 44 -20.46 -18.97 -7.39
CA GLN A 44 -19.11 -19.22 -6.90
C GLN A 44 -18.34 -17.91 -6.71
N ALA A 45 -18.40 -17.00 -7.69
CA ALA A 45 -17.77 -15.69 -7.59
C ALA A 45 -18.29 -14.92 -6.37
N ARG A 46 -19.61 -14.88 -6.15
CA ARG A 46 -20.20 -14.24 -4.97
C ARG A 46 -19.73 -14.82 -3.63
N ARG A 47 -19.52 -16.13 -3.55
CA ARG A 47 -18.98 -16.78 -2.34
C ARG A 47 -17.50 -16.46 -2.11
N ASN A 48 -16.75 -16.26 -3.18
CA ASN A 48 -15.31 -15.97 -3.11
C ASN A 48 -15.03 -14.49 -2.78
N VAL A 49 -15.89 -13.55 -3.21
CA VAL A 49 -15.74 -12.11 -2.92
C VAL A 49 -15.50 -11.83 -1.43
N GLY A 50 -16.22 -12.48 -0.51
CA GLY A 50 -16.01 -12.27 0.92
C GLY A 50 -14.63 -12.69 1.42
N ARG A 51 -14.11 -13.82 0.91
CA ARG A 51 -12.78 -14.34 1.28
C ARG A 51 -11.67 -13.51 0.66
N ASP A 52 -11.84 -13.13 -0.61
CA ASP A 52 -10.86 -12.35 -1.37
C ASP A 52 -10.71 -10.94 -0.79
N VAL A 53 -11.82 -10.31 -0.36
CA VAL A 53 -11.80 -9.01 0.32
C VAL A 53 -11.09 -9.08 1.67
N THR A 54 -11.35 -10.11 2.50
CA THR A 54 -10.67 -10.26 3.78
C THR A 54 -9.16 -10.51 3.61
N LEU A 55 -8.78 -11.36 2.65
CA LEU A 55 -7.37 -11.63 2.35
C LEU A 55 -6.67 -10.38 1.80
N ALA A 56 -7.29 -9.65 0.87
CA ALA A 56 -6.74 -8.40 0.35
C ALA A 56 -6.59 -7.34 1.45
N ALA A 57 -7.59 -7.19 2.32
CA ALA A 57 -7.52 -6.26 3.46
C ALA A 57 -6.42 -6.66 4.46
N SER A 58 -6.28 -7.95 4.77
CA SER A 58 -5.23 -8.46 5.65
C SER A 58 -3.83 -8.28 5.06
N ASN A 59 -3.68 -8.54 3.76
CA ASN A 59 -2.42 -8.35 3.05
C ASN A 59 -2.04 -6.87 2.98
N LEU A 60 -3.02 -5.99 2.69
CA LEU A 60 -2.81 -4.55 2.71
C LEU A 60 -2.45 -4.06 4.11
N ALA A 61 -3.16 -4.49 5.15
CA ALA A 61 -2.86 -4.13 6.53
C ALA A 61 -1.45 -4.59 6.94
N SER A 62 -1.04 -5.80 6.52
CA SER A 62 0.31 -6.32 6.77
C SER A 62 1.37 -5.54 6.01
N ALA A 63 1.10 -5.18 4.76
CA ALA A 63 2.00 -4.37 3.95
C ALA A 63 2.18 -2.96 4.54
N VAL A 64 1.09 -2.32 4.97
CA VAL A 64 1.12 -1.01 5.64
C VAL A 64 1.84 -1.11 6.98
N ALA A 65 1.56 -2.13 7.80
CA ALA A 65 2.25 -2.31 9.07
C ALA A 65 3.77 -2.47 8.86
N HIS A 66 4.16 -3.31 7.90
CA HIS A 66 5.57 -3.48 7.54
C HIS A 66 6.21 -2.20 7.01
N ASP A 67 5.48 -1.41 6.21
CA ASP A 67 5.96 -0.13 5.69
C ASP A 67 6.19 0.89 6.82
N VAL A 68 5.26 0.95 7.79
CA VAL A 68 5.39 1.79 8.99
C VAL A 68 6.60 1.38 9.84
N ASP A 69 6.76 0.09 10.13
CA ASP A 69 7.89 -0.42 10.92
C ASP A 69 9.23 -0.09 10.24
N ARG A 70 9.33 -0.36 8.95
CA ARG A 70 10.52 -0.05 8.15
C ARG A 70 10.81 1.45 8.12
N ASN A 71 9.77 2.29 8.01
CA ASN A 71 9.95 3.73 8.01
C ASN A 71 10.49 4.22 9.35
N PHE A 72 9.99 3.70 10.48
CA PHE A 72 10.56 4.02 11.80
C PHE A 72 12.00 3.56 11.97
N GLU A 73 12.36 2.38 11.45
CA GLU A 73 13.74 1.91 11.44
C GLU A 73 14.67 2.84 10.65
N LEU A 74 14.22 3.28 9.46
CA LEU A 74 14.97 4.24 8.65
C LEU A 74 15.10 5.60 9.35
N LEU A 75 14.04 6.09 10.00
CA LEU A 75 14.08 7.32 10.79
C LEU A 75 15.07 7.23 11.96
N ASP A 76 15.07 6.13 12.70
CA ASP A 76 16.02 5.89 13.80
C ASP A 76 17.47 5.88 13.30
N LEU A 77 17.74 5.21 12.17
CA LEU A 77 19.06 5.21 11.54
C LEU A 77 19.50 6.62 11.11
N SER A 78 18.59 7.41 10.54
CA SER A 78 18.86 8.81 10.18
C SER A 78 19.17 9.68 11.40
N LEU A 79 18.42 9.52 12.51
CA LEU A 79 18.68 10.26 13.75
C LEU A 79 20.01 9.87 14.39
N LYS A 80 20.36 8.58 14.38
CA LYS A 80 21.68 8.10 14.83
C LYS A 80 22.81 8.64 13.97
N ALA A 81 22.63 8.70 12.65
CA ALA A 81 23.59 9.34 11.75
C ALA A 81 23.75 10.84 12.04
N LEU A 82 22.64 11.55 12.28
CA LEU A 82 22.66 12.96 12.68
C LEU A 82 23.43 13.17 14.01
N MET A 83 23.18 12.31 15.00
CA MET A 83 23.86 12.34 16.30
C MET A 83 25.36 12.07 16.14
N SER A 84 25.74 11.09 15.31
CA SER A 84 27.14 10.82 14.97
C SER A 84 27.81 12.04 14.33
N SER A 85 27.16 12.64 13.34
CA SER A 85 27.66 13.85 12.66
C SER A 85 27.77 15.05 13.59
N TRP A 86 26.87 15.19 14.56
CA TRP A 86 26.94 16.26 15.56
C TRP A 86 28.09 16.08 16.55
N ASN A 87 28.47 14.84 16.84
CA ASN A 87 29.58 14.54 17.74
C ASN A 87 30.95 14.70 17.09
N ASP A 88 31.01 14.77 15.76
CA ASP A 88 32.21 15.04 14.98
C ASP A 88 32.63 16.52 15.07
N ASN A 89 33.85 16.76 15.54
CA ASN A 89 34.42 18.09 15.67
C ASN A 89 34.66 18.78 14.31
N GLU A 90 35.04 18.03 13.29
CA GLU A 90 35.32 18.59 11.96
C GLU A 90 34.02 19.08 11.30
N ILE A 91 32.94 18.30 11.44
CA ILE A 91 31.61 18.69 10.94
C ILE A 91 31.11 19.94 11.68
N ARG A 92 31.27 20.00 13.02
CA ARG A 92 30.89 21.19 13.79
C ARG A 92 31.69 22.45 13.43
N ALA A 93 32.93 22.31 12.98
CA ALA A 93 33.78 23.42 12.56
C ALA A 93 33.41 23.99 11.17
N LEU A 94 32.60 23.28 10.38
CA LEU A 94 32.13 23.76 9.07
C LEU A 94 31.29 25.04 9.19
N SER A 95 31.26 25.83 8.11
CA SER A 95 30.36 26.97 7.99
C SER A 95 28.89 26.53 8.14
N PRO A 96 27.98 27.38 8.67
CA PRO A 96 26.61 26.95 8.97
C PRO A 96 25.89 26.28 7.81
N SER A 97 25.99 26.82 6.60
CA SER A 97 25.35 26.27 5.40
C SER A 97 25.94 24.92 4.97
N LEU A 98 27.26 24.74 5.11
CA LEU A 98 27.93 23.49 4.75
C LEU A 98 27.68 22.41 5.81
N ARG A 99 27.72 22.80 7.10
CA ARG A 99 27.35 21.94 8.23
C ARG A 99 25.94 21.41 8.08
N GLN A 100 24.98 22.29 7.79
CA GLN A 100 23.59 21.89 7.55
C GLN A 100 23.51 20.87 6.41
N ARG A 101 24.16 21.14 5.27
CA ARG A 101 24.14 20.23 4.12
C ARG A 101 24.75 18.86 4.43
N VAL A 102 25.81 18.81 5.22
CA VAL A 102 26.49 17.57 5.60
C VAL A 102 25.68 16.81 6.66
N MET A 103 25.17 17.51 7.68
CA MET A 103 24.41 16.90 8.78
C MET A 103 23.02 16.43 8.35
N PHE A 104 22.37 17.18 7.47
CA PHE A 104 21.01 16.93 6.98
C PHE A 104 21.03 16.64 5.47
N ASP A 105 22.02 15.87 5.01
CA ASP A 105 22.08 15.40 3.62
C ASP A 105 20.69 14.95 3.13
N ASN A 106 20.43 15.07 1.82
CA ASN A 106 19.12 14.92 1.20
C ASN A 106 18.38 13.61 1.55
N SER A 107 19.06 12.61 2.13
CA SER A 107 18.46 11.42 2.73
C SER A 107 17.61 11.72 3.99
N ALA A 108 18.04 12.66 4.84
CA ALA A 108 17.30 13.17 6.00
C ALA A 108 16.25 14.24 5.62
N SER A 109 16.38 14.84 4.44
CA SER A 109 15.36 15.70 3.83
C SER A 109 14.26 14.92 3.10
N ALA A 110 14.12 13.62 3.39
CA ALA A 110 13.04 12.77 2.88
C ALA A 110 11.72 13.55 2.93
N ALA A 111 11.01 13.59 1.80
CA ALA A 111 9.98 14.56 1.44
C ALA A 111 8.78 14.69 2.41
N ASP A 112 8.73 13.88 3.47
CA ASP A 112 7.65 13.81 4.44
C ASP A 112 8.06 14.20 5.88
N ILE A 113 9.31 14.59 6.12
CA ILE A 113 9.77 15.02 7.46
C ILE A 113 9.58 16.53 7.62
N GLY A 114 8.72 16.91 8.56
CA GLY A 114 8.36 18.31 8.81
C GLY A 114 9.57 19.19 9.13
N MET A 115 10.45 18.79 10.04
CA MET A 115 11.69 19.49 10.42
C MET A 115 12.55 18.57 11.29
N MET A 116 13.87 18.63 11.16
CA MET A 116 14.80 17.99 12.11
C MET A 116 15.57 19.05 12.86
N LEU A 117 15.74 18.84 14.16
CA LEU A 117 16.38 19.79 15.07
C LEU A 117 17.43 19.07 15.92
N VAL A 118 18.53 19.75 16.18
CA VAL A 118 19.47 19.40 17.25
C VAL A 118 19.26 20.36 18.39
N LEU A 119 18.94 19.83 19.57
CA LEU A 119 18.73 20.59 20.79
C LEU A 119 19.93 20.41 21.72
N ASP A 120 20.26 21.45 22.48
CA ASP A 120 21.23 21.32 23.58
C ASP A 120 20.59 20.76 24.86
N ARG A 121 21.40 20.69 25.93
CA ARG A 121 20.98 20.20 27.25
C ARG A 121 19.82 20.98 27.87
N ASP A 122 19.66 22.24 27.49
CA ASP A 122 18.61 23.12 27.99
C ASP A 122 17.38 23.13 27.06
N GLY A 123 17.39 22.31 26.01
CA GLY A 123 16.31 22.19 25.04
C GLY A 123 16.32 23.29 23.99
N ILE A 124 17.42 24.05 23.85
CA ILE A 124 17.55 25.14 22.89
C ILE A 124 18.04 24.62 21.54
N VAL A 125 17.42 25.08 20.45
CA VAL A 125 17.83 24.71 19.09
C VAL A 125 19.25 25.18 18.78
N ARG A 126 20.09 24.27 18.28
CA ARG A 126 21.48 24.50 17.83
C ARG A 126 21.72 24.20 16.36
N ALA A 127 20.90 23.33 15.74
CA ALA A 127 20.93 23.08 14.31
C ALA A 127 19.53 22.70 13.81
N SER A 128 19.27 22.97 12.53
CA SER A 128 17.99 22.73 11.87
C SER A 128 18.19 22.25 10.44
N SER A 129 17.32 21.35 9.97
CA SER A 129 17.31 20.94 8.56
C SER A 129 16.80 22.02 7.61
N LYS A 130 16.03 23.00 8.10
CA LYS A 130 15.43 24.06 7.25
C LYS A 130 16.28 25.32 7.15
N GLU A 131 16.97 25.68 8.22
CA GLU A 131 17.65 26.96 8.35
C GLU A 131 19.11 26.75 8.78
N PRO A 132 20.10 27.32 8.06
CA PRO A 132 21.50 27.21 8.44
C PRO A 132 21.80 27.81 9.82
N ASN A 133 21.05 28.86 10.19
CA ASN A 133 21.14 29.56 11.46
C ASN A 133 19.73 29.62 12.08
N PRO A 134 19.30 28.57 12.78
CA PRO A 134 17.97 28.54 13.38
C PRO A 134 17.85 29.53 14.53
N HIS A 135 16.62 29.99 14.76
CA HIS A 135 16.27 30.73 15.97
C HIS A 135 16.46 29.85 17.21
N PRO A 136 16.93 30.40 18.36
CA PRO A 136 17.18 29.63 19.58
C PRO A 136 15.89 29.34 20.35
N ASP A 137 14.93 28.71 19.68
CA ASP A 137 13.67 28.29 20.30
C ASP A 137 13.91 27.18 21.34
N CYS A 138 13.07 27.15 22.37
CA CYS A 138 13.16 26.19 23.46
C CYS A 138 12.08 25.12 23.36
N PHE A 139 12.50 23.86 23.49
CA PHE A 139 11.63 22.68 23.48
C PHE A 139 11.79 21.83 24.76
N ALA A 140 12.30 22.42 25.85
CA ALA A 140 12.55 21.73 27.11
C ALA A 140 11.27 21.19 27.78
N ASP A 141 10.13 21.77 27.46
CA ASP A 141 8.81 21.39 27.97
C ASP A 141 8.24 20.13 27.29
N ARG A 142 8.82 19.71 26.16
CA ARG A 142 8.29 18.63 25.32
C ARG A 142 8.56 17.25 25.90
N ASP A 143 7.58 16.37 25.79
CA ASP A 143 7.68 14.98 26.30
C ASP A 143 8.85 14.23 25.66
N TYR A 144 9.03 14.39 24.34
CA TYR A 144 10.15 13.81 23.60
C TYR A 144 11.51 14.38 24.03
N PHE A 145 11.58 15.56 24.64
CA PHE A 145 12.84 16.07 25.19
C PHE A 145 13.08 15.50 26.59
N LYS A 146 12.07 15.58 27.47
CA LYS A 146 12.14 15.13 28.86
C LYS A 146 12.50 13.65 29.00
N VAL A 147 12.00 12.79 28.12
CA VAL A 147 12.30 11.36 28.17
C VAL A 147 13.79 11.07 27.92
N HIS A 148 14.44 11.85 27.05
CA HIS A 148 15.86 11.70 26.73
C HIS A 148 16.79 12.39 27.73
N THR A 149 16.29 13.32 28.56
CA THR A 149 17.08 13.93 29.64
C THR A 149 17.02 13.17 30.96
N THR A 150 15.92 12.45 31.20
CA THR A 150 15.65 11.72 32.45
C THR A 150 15.96 10.22 32.37
N GLY A 151 15.93 9.64 31.18
CA GLY A 151 16.10 8.20 30.96
C GLY A 151 17.53 7.78 30.59
N ASN A 152 17.88 6.56 30.98
CA ASN A 152 19.04 5.86 30.41
C ASN A 152 18.61 5.28 29.05
N ASP A 153 19.36 5.57 27.98
CA ASP A 153 19.20 5.12 26.59
C ASP A 153 17.81 4.53 26.22
N VAL A 154 16.83 5.41 26.02
CA VAL A 154 15.42 5.04 25.73
C VAL A 154 15.16 4.68 24.27
N GLY A 155 16.18 4.76 23.41
CA GLY A 155 16.03 4.58 21.96
C GLY A 155 15.14 5.65 21.30
N LEU A 156 14.55 5.33 20.15
CA LEU A 156 13.61 6.21 19.46
C LEU A 156 12.31 6.37 20.27
N PHE A 157 11.95 7.61 20.60
CA PHE A 157 10.69 7.95 21.24
C PHE A 157 9.80 8.81 20.35
N VAL A 158 8.53 8.41 20.21
CA VAL A 158 7.49 9.15 19.47
C VAL A 158 6.45 9.66 20.47
N SER A 159 6.26 10.99 20.56
CA SER A 159 5.27 11.58 21.44
C SER A 159 3.85 11.41 20.90
N LYS A 160 2.86 11.75 21.73
CA LYS A 160 1.50 11.98 21.26
C LYS A 160 1.50 13.14 20.24
N PRO A 161 0.55 13.14 19.28
CA PRO A 161 0.38 14.24 18.32
C PRO A 161 0.07 15.57 19.01
#